data_AF-A0A8S1E520-F1
#
_entry.id   AF-A0A8S1E520-F1
#
_cell.length_a   1.000
_cell.length_b   1.000
_cell.length_c   1.000
_cell.angle_alpha   90.00
_cell.angle_beta   90.00
_cell.angle_gamma   90.00
#
_symmetry.space_group_name_H-M   'P 1'
#
loop_
_entity.id
_entity.type
_entity.pdbx_description
1 polymer ?
#
loop_
_entity_poly.entity_id
_entity_poly.type
_entity_poly.pdbx_seq_one_letter_code
_entity_poly.pdbx_strand_id
1 'polypeptide(L)'
;MNQTGDTNIFEFNNDRFMIRVGLAYMFVSIWLLPLYALIMTAIYIRDRTKPNMTNKLMNHINFFEVGQAFCHFISSPILIFPYFATAWDWIIRVLGCIINTFWIAEFPAMTTLAVSRILIFCDIIQTKRIPIPIKIILFIAYSWIAFVLIYGCISQNFAFTPPSWGYDFDVEYAELFGILELALSFPCLAISYFSYIFIIYLIYSRKKHSQSKSNRRNELAIMIQYTFVTTYMVILIFLWHEGDVFLEMTDLTNAILNCFWIGCSYLNPVLLLILNKQIRNEIHYMLGGVRKMHVTQSVRTMISNN
;
A
#
# COMPACT_ATOMS: atom_id res chain seq x y z
N MET A 1 -37.70 -24.28 -9.34
CA MET A 1 -38.40 -23.73 -10.53
C MET A 1 -37.35 -23.06 -11.38
N ASN A 2 -37.08 -23.65 -12.55
CA ASN A 2 -36.08 -23.15 -13.50
C ASN A 2 -36.54 -21.80 -14.08
N GLN A 3 -35.83 -20.73 -13.75
CA GLN A 3 -35.77 -19.53 -14.58
C GLN A 3 -34.38 -19.48 -15.22
N THR A 4 -34.18 -20.31 -16.24
CA THR A 4 -33.19 -20.07 -17.29
C THR A 4 -33.83 -19.13 -18.31
N GLY A 5 -34.10 -17.90 -17.90
CA GLY A 5 -34.10 -16.79 -18.84
C GLY A 5 -32.64 -16.35 -18.94
N ASP A 6 -32.13 -16.15 -20.16
CA ASP A 6 -30.80 -15.58 -20.38
C ASP A 6 -30.75 -14.18 -19.75
N THR A 7 -30.46 -14.10 -18.46
CA THR A 7 -30.23 -12.83 -17.77
C THR A 7 -28.97 -12.25 -18.36
N ASN A 8 -29.12 -11.15 -19.09
CA ASN A 8 -28.00 -10.45 -19.67
C ASN A 8 -27.08 -9.98 -18.54
N ILE A 9 -25.88 -10.55 -18.46
CA ILE A 9 -24.90 -10.19 -17.42
C ILE A 9 -24.51 -8.70 -17.46
N PHE A 10 -24.75 -8.02 -18.59
CA PHE A 10 -24.56 -6.58 -18.78
C PHE A 10 -25.82 -5.74 -18.54
N GLU A 11 -26.82 -6.28 -17.84
CA GLU A 11 -27.96 -5.49 -17.40
C GLU A 11 -27.53 -4.46 -16.36
N PHE A 12 -27.90 -3.19 -16.58
CA PHE A 12 -27.54 -2.09 -15.71
C PHE A 12 -28.23 -2.20 -14.35
N ASN A 13 -27.54 -1.76 -13.31
CA ASN A 13 -28.12 -1.64 -11.98
C ASN A 13 -29.33 -0.69 -12.01
N ASN A 14 -30.44 -1.10 -11.40
CA ASN A 14 -31.63 -0.26 -11.30
C ASN A 14 -31.39 0.97 -10.40
N ASP A 15 -30.45 0.87 -9.46
CA ASP A 15 -30.05 1.99 -8.62
C ASP A 15 -29.01 2.89 -9.31
N ARG A 16 -29.43 4.11 -9.62
CA ARG A 16 -28.58 5.15 -10.22
C ARG A 16 -27.45 5.58 -9.28
N PHE A 17 -27.61 5.46 -7.96
CA PHE A 17 -26.55 5.74 -7.00
C PHE A 17 -25.41 4.74 -7.19
N MET A 18 -25.70 3.44 -7.19
CA MET A 18 -24.71 2.38 -7.41
C MET A 18 -23.96 2.53 -8.74
N ILE A 19 -24.65 2.88 -9.82
CA ILE A 19 -23.98 3.13 -11.12
C ILE A 19 -22.94 4.26 -10.99
N ARG A 20 -23.31 5.37 -10.33
CA ARG A 20 -22.39 6.52 -10.15
C ARG A 20 -21.19 6.14 -9.29
N VAL A 21 -21.41 5.37 -8.22
CA VAL A 21 -20.34 4.86 -7.35
C VAL A 21 -19.40 3.93 -8.13
N GLY A 22 -19.95 3.00 -8.92
CA GLY A 22 -19.16 2.11 -9.77
C GLY A 22 -18.30 2.86 -10.79
N LEU A 23 -18.86 3.85 -11.47
CA LEU A 23 -18.10 4.73 -12.38
C LEU A 23 -17.01 5.51 -11.64
N ALA A 24 -17.31 6.02 -10.44
CA ALA A 24 -16.33 6.73 -9.62
C ALA A 24 -15.18 5.81 -9.18
N TYR A 25 -15.46 4.61 -8.67
CA TYR A 25 -14.44 3.65 -8.29
C TYR A 25 -13.55 3.25 -9.47
N MET A 26 -14.17 2.97 -10.62
CA MET A 26 -13.44 2.59 -11.83
C MET A 26 -12.52 3.73 -12.29
N PHE A 27 -13.03 4.96 -12.31
CA PHE A 27 -12.26 6.13 -12.71
C PHE A 27 -11.14 6.45 -11.71
N VAL A 28 -11.36 6.30 -10.41
CA VAL A 28 -10.33 6.58 -9.40
C VAL A 28 -9.28 5.46 -9.37
N SER A 29 -9.65 4.20 -9.55
CA SER A 29 -8.70 3.08 -9.50
C SER A 29 -7.82 2.96 -10.75
N ILE A 30 -8.33 3.31 -11.96
CA ILE A 30 -7.56 3.14 -13.20
C ILE A 30 -6.26 3.94 -13.23
N TRP A 31 -6.23 5.13 -12.61
CA TRP A 31 -5.04 6.00 -12.58
C TRP A 31 -3.96 5.54 -11.60
N LEU A 32 -4.28 4.66 -10.64
CA LEU A 32 -3.30 4.08 -9.74
C LEU A 32 -2.32 3.17 -10.48
N LEU A 33 -2.79 2.39 -11.45
CA LEU A 33 -1.96 1.44 -12.19
C LEU A 33 -0.78 2.12 -12.92
N PRO A 34 -0.98 3.15 -13.77
CA PRO A 34 0.14 3.84 -14.42
C PRO A 34 1.00 4.60 -13.41
N LEU A 35 0.42 5.12 -12.33
CA LEU A 35 1.16 5.82 -11.28
C LEU A 35 2.15 4.88 -10.57
N TYR A 36 1.70 3.69 -10.16
CA TYR A 36 2.56 2.67 -9.57
C TYR A 36 3.58 2.13 -10.55
N ALA A 37 3.20 1.91 -11.81
CA ALA A 37 4.14 1.48 -12.85
C ALA A 37 5.31 2.47 -12.98
N LEU A 38 5.03 3.78 -12.98
CA LEU A 38 6.04 4.83 -13.03
C LEU A 38 6.97 4.80 -11.81
N ILE A 39 6.39 4.73 -10.61
CA ILE A 39 7.14 4.81 -9.35
C ILE A 39 7.99 3.55 -9.11
N MET A 40 7.41 2.36 -9.32
CA MET A 40 8.13 1.10 -9.19
C MET A 40 9.30 1.03 -10.18
N THR A 41 9.10 1.50 -11.41
CA THR A 41 10.17 1.57 -12.43
C THR A 41 11.27 2.55 -12.01
N ALA A 42 10.91 3.73 -11.49
CA ALA A 42 11.89 4.70 -11.01
C ALA A 42 12.71 4.15 -9.82
N ILE A 43 12.06 3.47 -8.87
CA ILE A 43 12.73 2.81 -7.75
C ILE A 43 13.64 1.68 -8.24
N TYR A 44 13.17 0.89 -9.22
CA TYR A 44 13.95 -0.21 -9.81
C TYR A 44 15.24 0.29 -10.49
N ILE A 45 15.13 1.31 -11.37
CA ILE A 45 16.29 1.94 -12.04
C ILE A 45 17.27 2.48 -10.99
N ARG A 46 16.73 3.08 -9.93
CA ARG A 46 17.54 3.62 -8.85
C ARG A 46 18.25 2.53 -8.05
N ASP A 47 17.59 1.43 -7.72
CA ASP A 47 18.22 0.31 -7.01
C ASP A 47 19.32 -0.35 -7.85
N ARG A 48 19.14 -0.43 -9.18
CA ARG A 48 20.17 -0.89 -10.12
C ARG A 48 21.43 -0.02 -10.10
N THR A 49 21.29 1.30 -9.93
CA THR A 49 22.43 2.23 -9.89
C THR A 49 23.04 2.38 -8.51
N LYS A 50 22.22 2.40 -7.45
CA LYS A 50 22.63 2.53 -6.05
C LYS A 50 21.79 1.57 -5.19
N PRO A 51 22.24 0.31 -5.05
CA PRO A 51 21.51 -0.70 -4.31
C PRO A 51 21.22 -0.26 -2.88
N ASN A 52 19.96 -0.33 -2.49
CA ASN A 52 19.50 0.03 -1.16
C ASN A 52 18.34 -0.88 -0.75
N MET A 53 18.51 -1.64 0.33
CA MET A 53 17.46 -2.49 0.90
C MET A 53 16.15 -1.73 1.13
N THR A 54 16.21 -0.46 1.58
CA THR A 54 15.02 0.37 1.82
C THR A 54 14.20 0.56 0.54
N ASN A 55 14.86 0.65 -0.63
CA ASN A 55 14.18 0.72 -1.93
C ASN A 55 13.51 -0.60 -2.28
N LYS A 56 14.15 -1.74 -1.97
CA LYS A 56 13.57 -3.06 -2.20
C LYS A 56 12.32 -3.27 -1.35
N LEU A 57 12.42 -2.99 -0.05
CA LEU A 57 11.30 -3.04 0.89
C LEU A 57 10.14 -2.10 0.47
N MET A 58 10.46 -0.89 -0.02
CA MET A 58 9.46 0.02 -0.57
C MET A 58 8.72 -0.59 -1.77
N ASN A 59 9.43 -1.30 -2.64
CA ASN A 59 8.79 -1.98 -3.78
C ASN A 59 7.88 -3.14 -3.36
N HIS A 60 8.11 -3.78 -2.21
CA HIS A 60 7.16 -4.76 -1.68
C HIS A 60 5.85 -4.09 -1.27
N ILE A 61 5.91 -2.93 -0.60
CA ILE A 61 4.72 -2.14 -0.23
C ILE A 61 3.95 -1.71 -1.50
N ASN A 62 4.65 -1.09 -2.45
CA ASN A 62 4.05 -0.66 -3.73
C ASN A 62 3.41 -1.84 -4.49
N PHE A 63 3.98 -3.05 -4.39
CA PHE A 63 3.42 -4.25 -5.02
C PHE A 63 2.07 -4.64 -4.40
N PHE A 64 1.93 -4.54 -3.08
CA PHE A 64 0.65 -4.81 -2.42
C PHE A 64 -0.39 -3.75 -2.77
N GLU A 65 -0.01 -2.48 -2.78
CA GLU A 65 -0.94 -1.39 -3.11
C GLU A 65 -1.40 -1.41 -4.58
N VAL A 66 -0.50 -1.74 -5.53
CA VAL A 66 -0.92 -1.90 -6.94
C VAL A 66 -1.83 -3.11 -7.11
N GLY A 67 -1.62 -4.17 -6.33
CA GLY A 67 -2.50 -5.32 -6.27
C GLY A 67 -3.90 -4.94 -5.78
N GLN A 68 -4.00 -4.16 -4.70
CA GLN A 68 -5.28 -3.63 -4.20
C GLN A 68 -5.97 -2.76 -5.27
N ALA A 69 -5.23 -1.83 -5.87
CA ALA A 69 -5.75 -0.95 -6.92
C ALA A 69 -6.30 -1.73 -8.13
N PHE A 70 -5.60 -2.79 -8.54
CA PHE A 70 -6.03 -3.67 -9.62
C PHE A 70 -7.32 -4.40 -9.29
N CYS A 71 -7.44 -4.93 -8.07
CA CYS A 71 -8.67 -5.58 -7.60
C CYS A 71 -9.86 -4.59 -7.55
N HIS A 72 -9.66 -3.39 -7.01
CA HIS A 72 -10.70 -2.35 -7.02
C HIS A 72 -11.13 -1.98 -8.44
N PHE A 73 -10.19 -1.86 -9.37
CA PHE A 73 -10.50 -1.58 -10.77
C PHE A 73 -11.35 -2.68 -11.41
N ILE A 74 -10.99 -3.95 -11.20
CA ILE A 74 -11.73 -5.10 -11.74
C ILE A 74 -13.11 -5.25 -11.10
N SER A 75 -13.25 -4.94 -9.81
CA SER A 75 -14.51 -5.11 -9.09
C SER A 75 -15.48 -3.94 -9.28
N SER A 76 -14.99 -2.77 -9.68
CA SER A 76 -15.84 -1.57 -9.88
C SER A 76 -17.02 -1.77 -10.84
N PRO A 77 -16.89 -2.48 -11.98
CA PRO A 77 -18.01 -2.80 -12.87
C PRO A 77 -19.16 -3.56 -12.21
N ILE A 78 -18.95 -4.27 -11.10
CA ILE A 78 -20.01 -5.01 -10.39
C ILE A 78 -21.12 -4.06 -9.92
N LEU A 79 -20.79 -2.82 -9.55
CA LEU A 79 -21.80 -1.83 -9.15
C LEU A 79 -22.63 -1.31 -10.33
N ILE A 80 -22.07 -1.36 -11.54
CA ILE A 80 -22.74 -0.97 -12.79
C ILE A 80 -23.58 -2.13 -13.32
N PHE A 81 -23.04 -3.35 -13.26
CA PHE A 81 -23.62 -4.60 -13.75
C PHE A 81 -23.71 -5.61 -12.60
N PRO A 82 -24.79 -5.55 -11.78
CA PRO A 82 -24.88 -6.35 -10.54
C PRO A 82 -24.94 -7.86 -10.80
N TYR A 83 -25.37 -8.28 -11.99
CA TYR A 83 -25.38 -9.69 -12.38
C TYR A 83 -23.97 -10.30 -12.48
N PHE A 84 -22.91 -9.50 -12.55
CA PHE A 84 -21.55 -10.02 -12.39
C PHE A 84 -21.33 -10.68 -11.03
N ALA A 85 -21.88 -10.09 -9.96
CA ALA A 85 -21.79 -10.63 -8.60
C ALA A 85 -22.37 -12.04 -8.49
N THR A 86 -23.49 -12.29 -9.17
CA THR A 86 -24.18 -13.58 -9.10
C THR A 86 -23.66 -14.59 -10.12
N ALA A 87 -23.34 -14.14 -11.34
CA ALA A 87 -22.81 -15.02 -12.39
C ALA A 87 -21.40 -15.54 -12.08
N TRP A 88 -20.57 -14.72 -11.42
CA TRP A 88 -19.17 -15.01 -11.12
C TRP A 88 -18.84 -14.86 -9.63
N ASP A 89 -19.77 -15.22 -8.75
CA ASP A 89 -19.64 -15.08 -7.29
C ASP A 89 -18.29 -15.61 -6.76
N TRP A 90 -17.94 -16.84 -7.12
CA TRP A 90 -16.66 -17.44 -6.72
C TRP A 90 -15.44 -16.61 -7.15
N ILE A 91 -15.42 -16.09 -8.38
CA ILE A 91 -14.29 -15.28 -8.87
C ILE A 91 -14.20 -13.96 -8.10
N ILE A 92 -15.35 -13.35 -7.81
CA ILE A 92 -15.44 -12.07 -7.12
C ILE A 92 -15.02 -12.20 -5.66
N ARG A 93 -15.42 -13.28 -4.99
CA ARG A 93 -14.97 -13.61 -3.64
C ARG A 93 -13.48 -13.90 -3.59
N VAL A 94 -12.92 -14.63 -4.56
CA VAL A 94 -11.45 -14.79 -4.71
C VAL A 94 -10.76 -13.44 -4.88
N LEU A 95 -11.30 -12.52 -5.69
CA LEU A 95 -10.77 -11.16 -5.82
C LEU A 95 -10.85 -10.40 -4.49
N GLY A 96 -11.93 -10.57 -3.73
CA GLY A 96 -12.11 -10.08 -2.36
C GLY A 96 -11.01 -10.55 -1.41
N CYS A 97 -10.71 -11.85 -1.43
CA CYS A 97 -9.64 -12.40 -0.61
C CYS A 97 -8.26 -11.89 -1.03
N ILE A 98 -8.01 -11.70 -2.33
CA ILE A 98 -6.75 -11.13 -2.84
C ILE A 98 -6.59 -9.68 -2.36
N ILE A 99 -7.61 -8.84 -2.50
CA ILE A 99 -7.53 -7.43 -2.10
C ILE A 99 -7.32 -7.29 -0.59
N ASN A 100 -8.08 -8.05 0.20
CA ASN A 100 -7.93 -8.06 1.65
C ASN A 100 -6.55 -8.58 2.07
N THR A 101 -6.04 -9.61 1.39
CA THR A 101 -4.71 -10.13 1.72
C THR A 101 -3.61 -9.13 1.40
N PHE A 102 -3.71 -8.38 0.29
CA PHE A 102 -2.74 -7.33 -0.01
C PHE A 102 -2.82 -6.16 0.95
N TRP A 103 -4.00 -5.81 1.44
CA TRP A 103 -4.18 -4.86 2.53
C TRP A 103 -3.45 -5.33 3.81
N ILE A 104 -3.73 -6.55 4.26
CA ILE A 104 -3.10 -7.14 5.45
C ILE A 104 -1.57 -7.25 5.29
N ALA A 105 -1.09 -7.58 4.09
CA ALA A 105 0.32 -7.75 3.77
C ALA A 105 1.14 -6.45 3.88
N GLU A 106 0.48 -5.30 3.74
CA GLU A 106 1.11 -4.00 3.78
C GLU A 106 1.70 -3.69 5.17
N PHE A 107 0.97 -4.03 6.23
CA PHE A 107 1.35 -3.73 7.62
C PHE A 107 2.71 -4.30 8.05
N PRO A 108 3.00 -5.62 7.90
CA PRO A 108 4.31 -6.16 8.26
C PRO A 108 5.42 -5.65 7.33
N ALA A 109 5.13 -5.34 6.07
CA ALA A 109 6.10 -4.77 5.15
C ALA A 109 6.51 -3.33 5.56
N MET A 110 5.54 -2.49 5.91
CA MET A 110 5.77 -1.15 6.44
C MET A 110 6.55 -1.18 7.76
N THR A 111 6.18 -2.09 8.66
CA THR A 111 6.86 -2.26 9.96
C THR A 111 8.30 -2.69 9.77
N THR A 112 8.54 -3.67 8.90
CA THR A 112 9.89 -4.14 8.57
C THR A 112 10.74 -3.00 8.00
N LEU A 113 10.18 -2.17 7.13
CA LEU A 113 10.86 -1.01 6.57
C LEU A 113 11.22 0.04 7.63
N ALA A 114 10.30 0.35 8.54
CA ALA A 114 10.52 1.31 9.62
C ALA A 114 11.65 0.86 10.57
N VAL A 115 11.60 -0.40 11.02
CA VAL A 115 12.63 -0.99 11.90
C VAL A 115 13.98 -1.07 11.18
N SER A 116 13.99 -1.47 9.90
CA SER A 116 15.22 -1.52 9.09
C SER A 116 15.91 -0.17 9.02
N ARG A 117 15.16 0.93 8.90
CA ARG A 117 15.71 2.29 8.89
C ARG A 117 16.37 2.65 10.21
N ILE A 118 15.79 2.28 11.35
CA ILE A 118 16.43 2.47 12.67
C ILE A 118 17.75 1.74 12.73
N LEU A 119 17.75 0.46 12.37
CA LEU A 119 18.96 -0.37 12.43
C LEU A 119 20.06 0.19 11.53
N ILE A 120 19.70 0.74 10.36
CA ILE A 120 20.63 1.46 9.48
C ILE A 120 21.15 2.73 10.19
N PHE A 121 20.26 3.52 10.80
CA PHE A 121 20.64 4.76 11.48
C PHE A 121 21.53 4.53 12.70
N CYS A 122 21.37 3.40 13.38
CA CYS A 122 22.21 2.94 14.47
C CYS A 122 23.52 2.28 14.01
N ASP A 123 23.77 2.19 12.70
CA ASP A 123 24.91 1.50 12.08
C ASP A 123 24.99 0.00 12.43
N ILE A 124 23.84 -0.63 12.79
CA ILE A 124 23.75 -2.07 13.13
C ILE A 124 23.73 -2.92 11.85
N ILE A 125 23.06 -2.44 10.80
CA ILE A 125 22.95 -3.15 9.52
C ILE A 125 23.38 -2.27 8.34
N GLN A 126 23.88 -2.92 7.28
CA GLN A 126 24.30 -2.24 6.07
C GLN A 126 23.13 -2.00 5.11
N THR A 127 23.20 -0.92 4.32
CA THR A 127 22.14 -0.52 3.38
C THR A 127 22.13 -1.33 2.08
N LYS A 128 23.27 -1.91 1.67
CA LYS A 128 23.42 -2.51 0.33
C LYS A 128 22.69 -3.84 0.14
N ARG A 129 22.53 -4.63 1.21
CA ARG A 129 21.95 -5.98 1.15
C ARG A 129 20.98 -6.18 2.30
N ILE A 130 19.94 -6.97 2.06
CA ILE A 130 19.00 -7.39 3.09
C ILE A 130 19.72 -8.37 4.02
N PRO A 131 19.88 -8.06 5.32
CA PRO A 131 20.54 -8.95 6.26
C PRO A 131 19.63 -10.15 6.56
N ILE A 132 20.25 -11.25 7.01
CA ILE A 132 19.56 -12.53 7.25
C ILE A 132 18.36 -12.39 8.21
N PRO A 133 18.43 -11.67 9.34
CA PRO A 133 17.29 -11.52 10.24
C PRO A 133 16.07 -10.89 9.56
N ILE A 134 16.28 -9.86 8.73
CA ILE A 134 15.18 -9.23 7.97
C ILE A 134 14.59 -10.21 6.96
N LYS A 135 15.41 -11.03 6.29
CA LYS A 135 14.89 -12.07 5.38
C LYS A 135 14.03 -13.09 6.10
N ILE A 136 14.41 -13.51 7.31
CA ILE A 136 13.63 -14.44 8.12
C ILE A 136 12.28 -13.82 8.49
N ILE A 137 12.27 -12.56 8.95
CA ILE A 137 11.04 -11.83 9.27
C ILE A 137 10.12 -11.74 8.04
N LEU A 138 10.66 -11.34 6.90
CA LEU A 138 9.89 -11.27 5.65
C LEU A 138 9.36 -12.64 5.22
N PHE A 139 10.15 -13.70 5.37
CA PHE A 139 9.72 -15.06 5.05
C PHE A 139 8.55 -15.50 5.92
N ILE A 140 8.62 -15.25 7.24
CA ILE A 140 7.53 -15.56 8.17
C ILE A 140 6.28 -14.75 7.81
N ALA A 141 6.42 -13.44 7.59
CA ALA A 141 5.31 -12.58 7.21
C ALA A 141 4.65 -13.04 5.90
N TYR A 142 5.44 -13.30 4.85
CA TYR A 142 4.90 -13.75 3.56
C TYR A 142 4.33 -15.16 3.60
N SER A 143 4.85 -16.05 4.45
CA SER A 143 4.27 -17.37 4.68
C SER A 143 2.89 -17.25 5.34
N TRP A 144 2.75 -16.35 6.32
CA TRP A 144 1.46 -16.04 6.93
C TRP A 144 0.47 -15.43 5.93
N ILE A 145 0.92 -14.45 5.15
CA ILE A 145 0.10 -13.81 4.09
C ILE A 145 -0.34 -14.84 3.04
N ALA A 146 0.55 -15.74 2.62
CA ALA A 146 0.21 -16.81 1.70
C ALA A 146 -0.82 -17.79 2.30
N PHE A 147 -0.71 -18.10 3.60
CA PHE A 147 -1.70 -18.90 4.31
C PHE A 147 -3.07 -18.20 4.32
N VAL A 148 -3.13 -16.92 4.69
CA VAL A 148 -4.36 -16.12 4.68
C VAL A 148 -4.99 -16.09 3.28
N LEU A 149 -4.18 -15.90 2.24
CA LEU A 149 -4.65 -15.89 0.85
C LEU A 149 -5.25 -17.24 0.45
N ILE A 150 -4.50 -18.33 0.64
CA ILE A 150 -4.93 -19.67 0.22
C ILE A 150 -6.18 -20.07 0.98
N TYR A 151 -6.19 -19.86 2.30
CA TYR A 151 -7.34 -20.21 3.11
C TYR A 151 -8.56 -19.35 2.76
N GLY A 152 -8.38 -18.03 2.63
CA GLY A 152 -9.46 -17.12 2.20
C GLY A 152 -10.05 -17.51 0.85
N CYS A 153 -9.20 -17.86 -0.13
CA CYS A 153 -9.66 -18.36 -1.43
C CYS A 153 -10.40 -19.71 -1.35
N ILE A 154 -10.19 -20.52 -0.32
CA ILE A 154 -10.92 -21.78 -0.12
C ILE A 154 -12.23 -21.55 0.64
N SER A 155 -12.16 -20.82 1.75
CA SER A 155 -13.32 -20.56 2.61
C SER A 155 -14.27 -19.51 2.02
N GLN A 156 -13.77 -18.64 1.15
CA GLN A 156 -14.52 -17.53 0.55
C GLN A 156 -15.05 -16.53 1.61
N ASN A 157 -14.24 -16.29 2.64
CA ASN A 157 -14.57 -15.51 3.83
C ASN A 157 -14.71 -13.99 3.63
N PHE A 158 -14.45 -13.48 2.42
CA PHE A 158 -14.54 -12.07 2.10
C PHE A 158 -15.42 -11.88 0.86
N ALA A 159 -16.46 -11.06 1.00
CA ALA A 159 -17.50 -10.89 0.01
C ALA A 159 -17.63 -9.42 -0.40
N PHE A 160 -18.11 -9.22 -1.63
CA PHE A 160 -18.53 -7.90 -2.07
C PHE A 160 -19.98 -7.69 -1.64
N THR A 161 -20.20 -6.78 -0.70
CA THR A 161 -21.51 -6.35 -0.21
C THR A 161 -21.73 -4.93 -0.74
N PRO A 162 -22.31 -4.76 -1.96
CA PRO A 162 -22.40 -3.47 -2.61
C PRO A 162 -22.90 -2.36 -1.67
N PRO A 163 -22.21 -1.20 -1.57
CA PRO A 163 -21.09 -0.75 -2.39
C PRO A 163 -19.69 -0.99 -1.81
N SER A 164 -19.58 -1.83 -0.78
CA SER A 164 -18.37 -2.10 -0.02
C SER A 164 -17.92 -3.56 -0.12
N TRP A 165 -16.77 -3.82 0.47
CA TRP A 165 -16.30 -5.17 0.75
C TRP A 165 -16.51 -5.48 2.24
N GLY A 166 -16.47 -6.75 2.62
CA GLY A 166 -16.50 -7.12 4.03
C GLY A 166 -16.27 -8.61 4.27
N TYR A 167 -16.03 -8.94 5.53
CA TYR A 167 -16.04 -10.34 5.96
C TYR A 167 -17.47 -10.89 5.89
N ASP A 168 -17.58 -12.10 5.34
CA ASP A 168 -18.82 -12.86 5.33
C ASP A 168 -18.90 -13.70 6.61
N PHE A 169 -19.50 -13.15 7.67
CA PHE A 169 -19.55 -13.78 8.99
C PHE A 169 -20.43 -15.03 9.06
N ASP A 170 -21.15 -15.36 7.98
CA ASP A 170 -21.87 -16.64 7.85
C ASP A 170 -20.92 -17.80 7.53
N VAL A 171 -19.68 -17.52 7.13
CA VAL A 171 -18.65 -18.51 6.80
C VAL A 171 -17.79 -18.82 8.02
N GLU A 172 -17.44 -20.10 8.19
CA GLU A 172 -16.55 -20.55 9.26
C GLU A 172 -15.23 -19.76 9.27
N TYR A 173 -14.80 -19.38 10.47
CA TYR A 173 -13.54 -18.67 10.74
C TYR A 173 -13.45 -17.25 10.16
N ALA A 174 -14.45 -16.70 9.46
CA ALA A 174 -14.41 -15.32 8.97
C ALA A 174 -14.20 -14.31 10.12
N GLU A 175 -14.89 -14.51 11.25
CA GLU A 175 -14.69 -13.71 12.47
C GLU A 175 -13.24 -13.81 12.99
N LEU A 176 -12.67 -15.02 13.01
CA LEU A 176 -11.28 -15.23 13.43
C LEU A 176 -10.30 -14.45 12.54
N PHE A 177 -10.50 -14.44 11.21
CA PHE A 177 -9.66 -13.66 10.31
C PHE A 177 -9.81 -12.15 10.52
N GLY A 178 -11.03 -11.66 10.77
CA GLY A 178 -11.24 -10.26 11.15
C GLY A 178 -10.52 -9.86 12.44
N ILE A 179 -10.55 -10.73 13.46
CA ILE A 179 -9.81 -10.50 14.72
C ILE A 179 -8.29 -10.53 14.47
N LEU A 180 -7.80 -11.48 13.67
CA LEU A 180 -6.38 -11.59 13.34
C LEU A 180 -5.87 -10.41 12.53
N GLU A 181 -6.70 -9.86 11.62
CA GLU A 181 -6.41 -8.63 10.90
C GLU A 181 -6.19 -7.47 11.89
N LEU A 182 -7.10 -7.25 12.83
CA LEU A 182 -6.96 -6.22 13.86
C LEU A 182 -5.73 -6.45 14.74
N ALA A 183 -5.53 -7.69 15.19
CA ALA A 183 -4.43 -8.10 16.04
C ALA A 183 -3.06 -7.97 15.36
N LEU A 184 -3.00 -8.02 14.03
CA LEU A 184 -1.77 -7.77 13.27
C LEU A 184 -1.60 -6.28 12.96
N SER A 185 -2.66 -5.62 12.52
CA SER A 185 -2.61 -4.25 11.97
C SER A 185 -2.25 -3.23 13.05
N PHE A 186 -2.90 -3.26 14.21
CA PHE A 186 -2.64 -2.28 15.28
C PHE A 186 -1.21 -2.36 15.82
N PRO A 187 -0.65 -3.54 16.18
CA PRO A 187 0.75 -3.63 16.59
C PRO A 187 1.74 -3.20 15.51
N CYS A 188 1.49 -3.56 14.24
CA CYS A 188 2.34 -3.12 13.12
C CYS A 188 2.34 -1.60 12.97
N LEU A 189 1.17 -0.96 13.03
CA LEU A 189 1.04 0.50 12.97
C LEU A 189 1.70 1.17 14.17
N ALA A 190 1.51 0.64 15.38
CA ALA A 190 2.13 1.15 16.59
C ALA A 190 3.67 1.06 16.52
N ILE A 191 4.22 -0.10 16.18
CA ILE A 191 5.68 -0.30 16.03
C ILE A 191 6.22 0.64 14.95
N SER A 192 5.54 0.75 13.81
CA SER A 192 5.92 1.66 12.74
C SER A 192 5.96 3.11 13.21
N TYR A 193 4.92 3.57 13.91
CA TYR A 193 4.83 4.94 14.42
C TYR A 193 5.92 5.27 15.43
N PHE A 194 6.10 4.42 16.45
CA PHE A 194 7.19 4.60 17.43
C PHE A 194 8.57 4.52 16.78
N SER A 195 8.71 3.70 15.74
CA SER A 195 9.96 3.63 14.99
C SER A 195 10.29 4.95 14.32
N TYR A 196 9.31 5.64 13.72
CA TYR A 196 9.53 6.96 13.13
C TYR A 196 9.85 8.03 14.18
N ILE A 197 9.17 8.03 15.33
CA ILE A 197 9.54 8.92 16.46
C ILE A 197 10.99 8.68 16.88
N PHE A 198 11.40 7.42 16.97
CA PHE A 198 12.78 7.08 17.34
C PHE A 198 13.80 7.52 16.28
N ILE A 199 13.48 7.39 14.98
CA ILE A 199 14.32 7.92 13.89
C ILE A 199 14.52 9.44 14.04
N ILE A 200 13.47 10.20 14.34
CA ILE A 200 13.57 11.65 14.59
C ILE A 200 14.50 11.93 15.76
N TYR A 201 14.26 11.24 16.88
CA TYR A 201 15.09 11.37 18.07
C TYR A 201 16.56 11.10 17.75
N LEU A 202 16.87 10.04 17.00
CA LEU A 202 18.22 9.71 16.56
C LEU A 202 18.82 10.80 15.66
N ILE A 203 18.04 11.38 14.75
CA ILE A 203 18.47 12.48 13.86
C ILE A 203 18.83 13.74 14.66
N TYR A 204 18.06 14.07 15.70
CA TYR A 204 18.34 15.23 16.55
C TYR A 204 19.47 14.98 17.55
N SER A 205 19.53 13.77 18.12
CA SER A 205 20.52 13.36 19.11
C SER A 205 21.91 13.21 18.48
N ARG A 206 22.01 12.59 17.29
CA ARG A 206 23.26 12.54 16.52
C ARG A 206 23.49 13.89 15.81
N LYS A 207 23.96 14.90 16.56
CA LYS A 207 24.63 16.13 16.03
C LYS A 207 25.95 15.81 15.30
N LYS A 208 26.03 14.75 14.49
CA LYS A 208 27.24 14.47 13.71
C LYS A 208 27.37 15.54 12.62
N HIS A 209 28.40 16.38 12.74
CA HIS A 209 28.80 17.45 11.80
C HIS A 209 28.95 17.05 10.31
N SER A 210 28.69 15.78 9.96
CA SER A 210 28.95 15.17 8.65
C SER A 210 27.68 14.84 7.84
N GLN A 211 26.46 14.92 8.42
CA GLN A 211 25.25 14.76 7.62
C GLN A 211 24.85 16.09 6.97
N SER A 212 24.74 16.10 5.64
CA SER A 212 24.32 17.30 4.90
C SER A 212 22.90 17.71 5.30
N LYS A 213 22.62 19.02 5.32
CA LYS A 213 21.27 19.57 5.57
C LYS A 213 20.20 18.94 4.64
N SER A 214 20.60 18.54 3.43
CA SER A 214 19.73 17.86 2.46
C SER A 214 19.34 16.45 2.91
N ASN A 215 20.22 15.71 3.57
CA ASN A 215 19.92 14.36 4.03
C ASN A 215 18.88 14.39 5.17
N ARG A 216 19.08 15.29 6.14
CA ARG A 216 18.14 15.50 7.25
C ARG A 216 16.75 15.94 6.77
N ARG A 217 16.66 16.81 5.76
CA ARG A 217 15.37 17.22 5.17
C ARG A 217 14.65 16.04 4.51
N ASN A 218 15.38 15.17 3.82
CA ASN A 218 14.78 13.98 3.20
C ASN A 218 14.24 13.02 4.27
N GLU A 219 14.99 12.78 5.36
CA GLU A 219 14.53 11.91 6.45
C GLU A 219 13.30 12.48 7.16
N LEU A 220 13.27 13.79 7.42
CA LEU A 220 12.09 14.46 7.98
C LEU A 220 10.88 14.35 7.04
N ALA A 221 11.09 14.50 5.74
CA ALA A 221 10.03 14.39 4.74
C ALA A 221 9.46 12.96 4.68
N ILE A 222 10.32 11.94 4.75
CA ILE A 222 9.91 10.54 4.86
C ILE A 222 9.07 10.34 6.11
N MET A 223 9.49 10.85 7.26
CA MET A 223 8.72 10.73 8.50
C MET A 223 7.35 11.41 8.39
N ILE A 224 7.25 12.62 7.84
CA ILE A 224 5.95 13.29 7.62
C ILE A 224 5.03 12.42 6.75
N GLN A 225 5.57 11.84 5.68
CA GLN A 225 4.84 10.89 4.84
C GLN A 225 4.28 9.73 5.68
N TYR A 226 5.13 9.07 6.46
CA TYR A 226 4.69 7.91 7.24
C TYR A 226 3.72 8.28 8.36
N THR A 227 3.90 9.40 9.04
CA THR A 227 2.93 9.88 10.03
C THR A 227 1.56 10.07 9.39
N PHE A 228 1.51 10.70 8.22
CA PHE A 228 0.25 10.90 7.51
C PHE A 228 -0.40 9.57 7.09
N VAL A 229 0.38 8.65 6.50
CA VAL A 229 -0.10 7.32 6.09
C VAL A 229 -0.59 6.51 7.28
N THR A 230 0.18 6.42 8.36
CA THR A 230 -0.21 5.69 9.57
C THR A 230 -1.48 6.26 10.18
N THR A 231 -1.58 7.59 10.33
CA THR A 231 -2.80 8.22 10.88
C THR A 231 -4.01 7.92 10.01
N TYR A 232 -3.86 8.01 8.69
CA TYR A 232 -4.93 7.69 7.75
C TYR A 232 -5.39 6.22 7.89
N MET A 233 -4.45 5.28 7.94
CA MET A 233 -4.75 3.86 8.08
C MET A 233 -5.41 3.53 9.42
N VAL A 234 -4.96 4.13 10.52
CA VAL A 234 -5.61 3.94 11.84
C VAL A 234 -7.06 4.41 11.81
N ILE A 235 -7.32 5.58 11.21
CA ILE A 235 -8.69 6.09 11.05
C ILE A 235 -9.51 5.13 10.18
N LEU A 236 -8.95 4.67 9.05
CA LEU A 236 -9.64 3.76 8.15
C LEU A 236 -10.01 2.43 8.82
N ILE A 237 -9.06 1.77 9.50
CA ILE A 237 -9.31 0.52 10.24
C ILE A 237 -10.36 0.74 11.33
N PHE A 238 -10.25 1.83 12.08
CA PHE A 238 -11.21 2.16 13.13
C PHE A 238 -12.62 2.35 12.57
N LEU A 239 -12.77 3.13 11.49
CA LEU A 239 -14.05 3.32 10.83
C LEU A 239 -14.58 2.04 10.16
N TRP A 240 -13.71 1.14 9.72
CA TRP A 240 -14.08 -0.12 9.08
C TRP A 240 -14.60 -1.16 10.06
N HIS A 241 -14.00 -1.26 11.24
CA HIS A 241 -14.39 -2.26 12.24
C HIS A 241 -15.39 -1.74 13.28
N GLU A 242 -15.34 -0.44 13.62
CA GLU A 242 -16.19 0.17 14.65
C GLU A 242 -17.14 1.23 14.06
N GLY A 243 -17.27 1.30 12.73
CA GLY A 243 -18.07 2.30 12.03
C GLY A 243 -19.51 2.38 12.54
N ASP A 244 -20.15 1.24 12.75
CA ASP A 244 -21.53 1.12 13.23
C ASP A 244 -21.78 1.80 14.58
N VAL A 245 -20.75 1.95 15.40
CA VAL A 245 -20.86 2.59 16.73
C VAL A 245 -20.97 4.12 16.60
N PHE A 246 -20.35 4.70 15.57
CA PHE A 246 -20.20 6.15 15.44
C PHE A 246 -20.96 6.77 14.27
N LEU A 247 -21.32 5.96 13.28
CA LEU A 247 -21.88 6.40 12.01
C LEU A 247 -23.03 5.46 11.61
N GLU A 248 -24.07 6.03 11.01
CA GLU A 248 -25.11 5.23 10.36
C GLU A 248 -24.55 4.61 9.07
N MET A 249 -24.40 3.28 9.06
CA MET A 249 -23.89 2.53 7.90
C MET A 249 -24.96 2.43 6.81
N THR A 250 -25.07 3.50 6.03
CA THR A 250 -25.86 3.55 4.79
C THR A 250 -25.00 3.16 3.59
N ASP A 251 -25.63 2.90 2.44
CA ASP A 251 -24.91 2.71 1.16
C ASP A 251 -23.97 3.87 0.85
N LEU A 252 -24.35 5.10 1.20
CA LEU A 252 -23.47 6.26 1.03
C LEU A 252 -22.26 6.20 1.95
N THR A 253 -22.45 5.87 3.22
CA THR A 253 -21.35 5.76 4.20
C THR A 253 -20.38 4.65 3.79
N ASN A 254 -20.89 3.49 3.41
CA ASN A 254 -20.11 2.36 2.91
C ASN A 254 -19.37 2.72 1.61
N ALA A 255 -20.03 3.47 0.71
CA ALA A 255 -19.40 3.90 -0.53
C ALA A 255 -18.24 4.88 -0.27
N ILE A 256 -18.45 5.81 0.66
CA ILE A 256 -17.41 6.75 1.09
C ILE A 256 -16.26 5.98 1.71
N LEU A 257 -16.51 5.08 2.65
CA LEU A 257 -15.49 4.32 3.35
C LEU A 257 -14.64 3.48 2.39
N ASN A 258 -15.25 2.82 1.41
CA ASN A 258 -14.53 2.08 0.37
C ASN A 258 -13.74 3.03 -0.56
N CYS A 259 -14.25 4.23 -0.86
CA CYS A 259 -13.48 5.30 -1.50
C CYS A 259 -12.25 5.72 -0.69
N PHE A 260 -12.35 5.80 0.64
CA PHE A 260 -11.19 6.04 1.51
C PHE A 260 -10.19 4.89 1.44
N TRP A 261 -10.65 3.64 1.34
CA TRP A 261 -9.74 2.51 1.13
C TRP A 261 -9.00 2.59 -0.21
N ILE A 262 -9.69 2.86 -1.31
CA ILE A 262 -9.04 3.12 -2.62
C ILE A 262 -8.08 4.32 -2.52
N GLY A 263 -8.47 5.36 -1.79
CA GLY A 263 -7.67 6.55 -1.51
C GLY A 263 -6.40 6.25 -0.73
N CYS A 264 -6.41 5.25 0.15
CA CYS A 264 -5.22 4.81 0.89
C CYS A 264 -4.10 4.41 -0.09
N SER A 265 -4.44 3.70 -1.17
CA SER A 265 -3.50 3.33 -2.23
C SER A 265 -2.96 4.51 -3.04
N TYR A 266 -3.46 5.74 -2.87
CA TYR A 266 -2.84 6.94 -3.46
C TYR A 266 -1.76 7.55 -2.56
N LEU A 267 -1.80 7.29 -1.26
CA LEU A 267 -1.01 8.05 -0.29
C LEU A 267 0.48 7.83 -0.49
N ASN A 268 0.93 6.57 -0.51
CA ASN A 268 2.35 6.26 -0.70
C ASN A 268 2.90 6.82 -2.02
N PRO A 269 2.32 6.57 -3.20
CA PRO A 269 2.90 7.05 -4.45
C PRO A 269 2.90 8.57 -4.56
N VAL A 270 1.82 9.24 -4.15
CA VAL A 270 1.72 10.71 -4.18
C VAL A 270 2.73 11.33 -3.22
N LEU A 271 2.84 10.81 -2.00
CA LEU A 271 3.79 11.33 -1.01
C LEU A 271 5.23 11.07 -1.44
N LEU A 272 5.54 9.93 -2.08
CA LEU A 272 6.86 9.69 -2.67
C LEU A 272 7.18 10.73 -3.76
N LEU A 273 6.22 11.11 -4.62
CA LEU A 273 6.43 12.14 -5.64
C LEU A 273 6.68 13.53 -5.04
N ILE A 274 5.94 13.88 -3.99
CA ILE A 274 6.02 15.21 -3.35
C ILE A 274 7.31 15.32 -2.51
N LEU A 275 7.58 14.31 -1.68
CA LEU A 275 8.53 14.38 -0.58
C LEU A 275 9.88 13.70 -0.90
N ASN A 276 9.89 12.67 -1.75
CA ASN A 276 11.13 11.96 -2.09
C ASN A 276 11.81 12.56 -3.32
N LYS A 277 12.63 13.60 -3.08
CA LYS A 277 13.40 14.30 -4.13
C LYS A 277 14.17 13.36 -5.05
N GLN A 278 14.70 12.26 -4.52
CA GLN A 278 15.53 11.35 -5.29
C GLN A 278 14.71 10.51 -6.28
N ILE A 279 13.53 10.02 -5.87
CA ILE A 279 12.61 9.31 -6.78
C ILE A 279 12.07 10.28 -7.82
N ARG A 280 11.65 11.49 -7.40
CA ARG A 280 11.16 12.53 -8.32
C ARG A 280 12.20 12.87 -9.40
N ASN A 281 13.47 12.96 -9.03
CA ASN A 281 14.53 13.23 -10.00
C ASN A 281 14.66 12.09 -11.02
N GLU A 282 14.60 10.82 -10.59
CA GLU A 282 14.65 9.69 -11.53
C GLU A 282 13.44 9.68 -12.47
N ILE A 283 12.23 9.97 -11.97
CA ILE A 283 11.03 10.11 -12.80
C ILE A 283 11.20 11.24 -13.82
N HIS A 284 11.69 12.40 -13.40
CA HIS A 284 11.98 13.51 -14.31
C HIS A 284 12.98 13.10 -15.41
N TYR A 285 13.98 12.27 -15.09
CA TYR A 285 14.90 11.74 -16.11
C TYR A 285 14.24 10.73 -17.05
N MET A 286 13.37 9.87 -16.53
CA MET A 286 12.60 8.92 -17.36
C MET A 286 11.68 9.64 -18.35
N LEU A 287 11.12 10.79 -17.96
CA LEU A 287 10.24 11.61 -18.80
C LEU A 287 11.00 12.54 -19.77
N GLY A 288 12.29 12.29 -20.02
CA GLY A 288 13.10 13.03 -21.00
C GLY A 288 13.93 14.18 -20.43
N GLY A 289 13.99 14.32 -19.11
CA GLY A 289 14.85 15.32 -18.47
C GLY A 289 16.35 15.02 -18.63
N VAL A 290 17.16 16.05 -18.85
CA VAL A 290 18.62 15.92 -18.96
C VAL A 290 19.25 15.62 -17.58
N ARG A 291 20.04 14.54 -17.47
CA ARG A 291 20.85 14.26 -16.27
C ARG A 291 21.92 15.35 -16.12
N LYS A 292 21.78 16.22 -15.10
CA LYS A 292 22.93 17.00 -14.63
C LYS A 292 23.92 16.03 -14.00
N MET A 293 24.93 15.60 -14.77
CA MET A 293 26.09 14.94 -14.19
C MET A 293 26.70 15.90 -13.16
N HIS A 294 26.68 15.52 -11.89
CA HIS A 294 27.55 16.14 -10.89
C HIS A 294 29.00 15.75 -11.21
N VAL A 295 29.60 16.47 -12.15
CA VAL A 295 31.06 16.57 -12.30
C VAL A 295 31.54 17.41 -11.11
N THR A 296 31.59 16.83 -9.92
CA THR A 296 32.09 17.56 -8.74
C THR A 296 32.71 16.59 -7.75
N GLN A 297 33.79 15.90 -8.18
CA GLN A 297 34.87 15.49 -7.27
C GLN A 297 36.12 14.95 -7.97
N SER A 298 36.06 14.50 -9.23
CA SER A 298 37.26 14.01 -9.95
C SER A 298 38.16 15.11 -10.54
N VAL A 299 37.64 16.32 -10.76
CA VAL A 299 38.42 17.43 -11.35
C VAL A 299 39.25 18.19 -10.30
N ARG A 300 38.84 18.19 -9.03
CA ARG A 300 39.63 18.84 -7.96
C ARG A 300 40.90 18.08 -7.58
N THR A 301 40.94 16.76 -7.77
CA THR A 301 42.15 15.94 -7.57
C THR A 301 43.11 15.98 -8.76
N MET A 302 42.64 16.33 -9.97
CA MET A 302 43.54 16.54 -11.11
C MET A 302 44.17 17.93 -11.13
N ILE A 303 43.53 18.94 -10.53
CA ILE A 303 44.08 20.30 -10.46
C ILE A 303 44.99 20.50 -9.23
N SER A 304 44.91 19.64 -8.20
CA SER A 304 45.86 19.71 -7.06
C SER A 304 47.16 18.94 -7.27
N ASN A 305 47.32 18.25 -8.41
CA ASN A 305 48.48 17.42 -8.75
C ASN A 305 49.25 17.94 -9.98
N ASN A 306 48.95 19.15 -10.44
CA ASN A 306 49.72 19.92 -11.43
C ASN A 306 50.11 21.27 -10.82
#